data_AF-A0A5E4MTF4-F1
#
_entry.id   AF-A0A5E4MTF4-F1
#
_cell.length_a   1.000
_cell.length_b   1.000
_cell.length_c   1.000
_cell.angle_alpha   90.00
_cell.angle_beta   90.00
_cell.angle_gamma   90.00
#
_symmetry.space_group_name_H-M   'P 1'
#
loop_
_entity.id
_entity.type
_entity.pdbx_description
1 polymer ?
#
loop_
_entity_poly.entity_id
_entity_poly.type
_entity_poly.pdbx_seq_one_letter_code
_entity_poly.pdbx_strand_id
1 'polypeptide(L)' 'MEQSPLCSCGTEETIKHIVEECPITKFEEGIAKLHEANSEAINWLNNLEIPL' A
#
# COMPACT_ATOMS: atom_id res chain seq x y z
N MET A 1 -11.86 -9.35 -16.45
CA MET A 1 -10.47 -8.94 -16.17
C MET A 1 -10.12 -9.68 -14.90
N GLU A 2 -9.26 -10.70 -14.97
CA GLU A 2 -8.80 -11.39 -13.77
C GLU A 2 -7.84 -10.43 -13.07
N GLN A 3 -8.19 -9.97 -11.87
CA GLN A 3 -7.25 -9.25 -11.03
C GLN A 3 -6.11 -10.21 -10.73
N SER A 4 -4.91 -9.85 -11.17
CA SER A 4 -3.71 -10.59 -10.80
C SER A 4 -3.61 -10.56 -9.27
N PRO A 5 -3.36 -11.70 -8.59
CA PRO A 5 -3.12 -11.70 -7.15
C PRO A 5 -1.77 -11.06 -6.78
N LEU A 6 -1.02 -10.59 -7.79
CA LEU A 6 0.29 -9.97 -7.63
C LEU A 6 0.17 -8.45 -7.74
N CYS A 7 0.85 -7.78 -6.82
CA CYS A 7 1.12 -6.35 -6.87
C CYS A 7 1.95 -6.01 -8.12
N SER A 8 1.95 -4.75 -8.55
CA SER A 8 2.75 -4.24 -9.67
C SER A 8 4.26 -4.51 -9.55
N CYS A 9 4.77 -4.76 -8.33
CA CYS A 9 6.15 -5.16 -8.09
C CYS A 9 6.43 -6.66 -8.32
N GLY A 10 5.40 -7.48 -8.57
CA GLY A 10 5.48 -8.92 -8.81
C GLY A 10 5.35 -9.82 -7.57
N THR A 11 5.11 -9.23 -6.38
CA THR A 11 4.90 -9.99 -5.12
C THR A 11 3.40 -10.16 -4.85
N GLU A 12 3.02 -11.16 -4.04
CA GLU A 12 1.64 -11.32 -3.57
C GLU A 12 1.11 -10.03 -2.94
N GLU A 13 -0.06 -9.59 -3.41
CA GLU A 13 -0.68 -8.36 -2.96
C GLU A 13 -1.39 -8.57 -1.61
N THR A 14 -0.67 -8.28 -0.53
CA THR A 14 -1.21 -8.27 0.82
C THR A 14 -1.15 -6.86 1.40
N ILE A 15 -1.99 -6.56 2.40
CA ILE A 15 -1.94 -5.27 3.10
C ILE A 15 -0.56 -5.04 3.70
N LYS A 16 0.03 -6.08 4.31
CA LYS A 16 1.38 -6.01 4.86
C LYS A 16 2.39 -5.64 3.77
N HIS A 17 2.29 -6.27 2.60
CA HIS A 17 3.14 -5.94 1.48
C HIS A 17 2.96 -4.48 1.06
N ILE A 18 1.73 -4.07 0.71
CA ILE A 18 1.42 -2.72 0.22
C ILE A 18 1.92 -1.63 1.18
N VAL A 19 1.71 -1.83 2.49
CA VAL A 19 1.94 -0.80 3.50
C VAL A 19 3.38 -0.83 4.03
N GLU A 20 4.04 -1.98 4.14
CA GLU A 20 5.32 -2.08 4.85
C GLU A 20 6.49 -2.58 4.00
N GLU A 21 6.23 -3.39 2.97
CA GLU A 21 7.29 -4.12 2.26
C GLU A 21 7.45 -3.68 0.80
N CYS A 22 6.40 -3.12 0.20
CA CYS A 22 6.34 -2.82 -1.22
C CYS A 22 7.28 -1.66 -1.56
N PRO A 23 8.26 -1.85 -2.46
CA PRO A 23 9.18 -0.79 -2.83
C PRO A 23 8.50 0.37 -3.60
N ILE A 24 7.29 0.15 -4.12
CA ILE A 24 6.53 1.12 -4.90
C ILE A 24 5.59 1.92 -4.00
N THR A 25 4.87 1.24 -3.11
CA THR A 25 3.74 1.81 -2.40
C THR A 25 3.93 1.92 -0.89
N LYS A 26 5.01 1.40 -0.30
CA LYS A 26 5.15 1.36 1.16
C LYS A 26 4.86 2.73 1.81
N PHE A 27 4.20 2.68 2.95
CA PHE A 27 4.05 3.83 3.82
C PHE A 27 5.23 3.85 4.79
N GLU A 28 6.04 4.92 4.75
CA GLU A 28 7.29 4.99 5.52
C GLU A 28 7.09 4.82 7.03
N GLU A 29 5.95 5.23 7.57
CA GLU A 29 5.63 5.07 8.98
C GLU A 29 5.01 3.69 9.35
N GLY A 30 4.74 2.86 8.35
CA GLY A 30 4.22 1.51 8.51
C GLY A 30 2.76 1.42 8.94
N ILE A 31 2.26 0.18 9.09
CA ILE A 31 0.83 -0.07 9.31
C ILE A 31 0.34 0.44 10.68
N ALA A 32 1.26 0.50 11.65
CA ALA A 32 0.99 1.01 12.98
C ALA A 32 0.60 2.49 12.97
N LYS A 33 1.10 3.28 12.03
CA LYS A 33 0.78 4.71 11.90
C LYS A 33 -0.34 4.98 10.90
N LEU A 34 -0.58 4.07 9.97
CA LEU A 34 -1.65 4.20 8.98
C LEU A 34 -3.04 4.37 9.64
N HIS A 35 -3.32 3.67 10.72
CA HIS A 35 -4.63 3.75 11.39
C HIS A 35 -4.89 5.08 12.10
N GLU A 36 -3.84 5.87 12.38
CA GLU A 36 -4.00 7.18 13.02
C GLU A 36 -4.71 8.17 12.08
N ALA A 37 -4.77 7.87 10.78
CA ALA A 37 -5.42 8.69 9.75
C ALA A 37 -4.97 10.17 9.84
N ASN A 38 -3.70 10.38 10.20
CA ASN A 38 -3.06 11.68 10.23
C ASN A 38 -2.90 12.22 8.78
N SER A 39 -2.47 13.47 8.65
CA SER A 39 -2.35 14.09 7.33
C SER A 39 -1.41 13.33 6.39
N GLU A 40 -0.36 12.70 6.91
CA GLU A 40 0.61 11.92 6.12
C GLU A 40 -0.01 10.60 5.63
N ALA A 41 -0.70 9.87 6.50
CA ALA A 41 -1.42 8.64 6.19
C ALA A 41 -2.55 8.89 5.16
N ILE A 42 -3.32 9.96 5.32
CA ILE A 42 -4.36 10.35 4.37
C ILE A 42 -3.76 10.75 3.03
N ASN A 43 -2.67 11.53 3.03
CA ASN A 43 -1.99 11.89 1.80
C ASN A 43 -1.45 10.64 1.08
N TRP A 44 -0.85 9.71 1.81
CA TRP A 44 -0.39 8.44 1.26
C TRP A 44 -1.55 7.63 0.65
N LEU A 45 -2.66 7.46 1.38
CA LEU A 45 -3.86 6.76 0.88
C LEU A 45 -4.42 7.39 -0.40
N ASN A 46 -4.43 8.73 -0.50
CA ASN A 46 -4.92 9.42 -1.70
C ASN A 46 -4.02 9.25 -2.92
N ASN A 47 -2.72 8.98 -2.71
CA ASN A 47 -1.75 8.73 -3.78
C ASN A 47 -1.50 7.23 -4.01
N LEU A 48 -2.21 6.35 -3.29
CA LEU A 48 -2.04 4.92 -3.39
C LEU A 48 -2.75 4.41 -4.65
N GLU A 49 -1.99 4.11 -5.69
CA GLU A 49 -2.49 3.51 -6.92
C GLU A 49 -2.41 1.98 -6.85
N ILE A 50 -3.53 1.33 -6.48
CA ILE A 50 -3.66 -0.14 -6.53
C ILE A 50 -4.40 -0.48 -7.83
N PRO A 51 -3.87 -1.38 -8.67
CA PRO A 51 -4.60 -1.85 -9.84
C PRO A 51 -5.89 -2.58 -9.40
N LEU A 52 -7.04 -1.94 -9.61
CA LEU A 52 -8.38 -2.53 -9.45
C LEU A 52 -8.73 -3.50 -10.58
#